data_AF-A0A7R9LT32-F1
#
_entry.id   AF-A0A7R9LT32-F1
#
_cell.length_a   1.000
_cell.length_b   1.000
_cell.length_c   1.000
_cell.angle_alpha   90.00
_cell.angle_beta   90.00
_cell.angle_gamma   90.00
#
_symmetry.space_group_name_H-M   'P 1'
#
loop_
_entity.id
_entity.type
_entity.pdbx_description
1 polymer ?
#
loop_
_entity_poly.entity_id
_entity_poly.type
_entity_poly.pdbx_seq_one_letter_code
_entity_poly.pdbx_strand_id
1 'polypeptide(L)'
;SIAKDVDVFREIMIAQLLKDLSVNIQLQNCLKIIGYLRRTDKFTETELRIKFLTSRDQWLSSMIKEIPANNPLIHITKVIETNRVNLFDIITQYRAIFADTDQIVPQHYTYYGLTTQSTGGSGGRDFTDGAIINSWVLFKVNQFLDTLRADVKRCVNNEFGHYYPIESIVEPVFYFGLSMSRIGADFRPQLIPIINDAIADRFARVVAESTH
;
A
#
# COMPACT_ATOMS: atom_id res chain seq x y z
N SER A 1 -31.49 28.72 -12.56
CA SER A 1 -31.26 29.82 -11.59
C SER A 1 -29.79 29.77 -11.27
N ILE A 2 -29.11 30.91 -11.33
CA ILE A 2 -27.63 30.99 -11.21
C ILE A 2 -27.12 30.24 -9.98
N ALA A 3 -27.84 30.27 -8.86
CA ALA A 3 -27.48 29.51 -7.65
C ALA A 3 -27.42 27.99 -7.88
N LYS A 4 -28.40 27.41 -8.58
CA LYS A 4 -28.42 25.97 -8.91
C LYS A 4 -27.26 25.61 -9.85
N ASP A 5 -26.95 26.50 -10.80
CA ASP A 5 -25.88 26.26 -11.76
C ASP A 5 -24.51 26.29 -11.05
N VAL A 6 -24.31 27.22 -10.12
CA VAL A 6 -23.10 27.30 -9.27
C VAL A 6 -22.90 26.03 -8.43
N ASP A 7 -23.97 25.50 -7.83
CA ASP A 7 -23.88 24.25 -7.04
C ASP A 7 -23.49 23.06 -7.93
N VAL A 8 -24.09 22.95 -9.13
CA VAL A 8 -23.74 21.90 -10.10
C VAL A 8 -22.27 21.99 -10.51
N PHE A 9 -21.77 23.18 -10.82
CA PHE A 9 -20.36 23.37 -11.19
C PHE A 9 -19.41 23.03 -10.04
N ARG A 10 -19.79 23.34 -8.79
CA ARG A 10 -19.02 22.99 -7.60
C ARG A 10 -18.90 21.46 -7.44
N GLU A 11 -20.00 20.73 -7.62
CA GLU A 11 -20.00 19.27 -7.56
C GLU A 11 -19.10 18.64 -8.63
N ILE A 12 -19.15 19.17 -9.86
CA ILE A 12 -18.28 18.72 -10.96
C ILE A 12 -16.81 18.97 -10.61
N MET A 13 -16.48 20.15 -10.07
CA MET A 13 -15.12 20.47 -9.66
C MET A 13 -14.62 19.53 -8.56
N ILE A 14 -15.44 19.23 -7.55
CA ILE A 14 -15.09 18.28 -6.48
C ILE A 14 -14.85 16.89 -7.06
N ALA A 15 -15.72 16.42 -7.96
CA ALA A 15 -15.56 15.13 -8.62
C ALA A 15 -14.25 15.06 -9.44
N GLN A 16 -13.91 16.14 -10.16
CA GLN A 16 -12.68 16.21 -10.94
C GLN A 16 -11.44 16.22 -10.03
N LEU A 17 -11.45 17.00 -8.95
CA LEU A 17 -10.36 17.02 -7.97
C LEU A 17 -10.10 15.64 -7.35
N LEU A 18 -11.15 14.89 -7.03
CA LEU A 18 -11.03 13.52 -6.52
C LEU A 18 -10.49 12.55 -7.58
N LYS A 19 -10.85 12.75 -8.84
CA LYS A 19 -10.33 11.98 -9.98
C LYS A 19 -8.84 12.25 -10.22
N ASP A 20 -8.39 13.49 -10.04
CA ASP A 20 -6.98 13.88 -10.17
C ASP A 20 -6.09 13.23 -9.08
N LEU A 21 -6.67 12.80 -7.95
CA LEU A 21 -5.97 11.99 -6.96
C LEU A 21 -5.75 10.54 -7.43
N SER A 22 -6.44 10.07 -8.47
CA SER A 22 -6.36 8.69 -8.99
C SER A 22 -5.38 8.55 -10.17
N VAL A 23 -4.42 9.46 -10.33
CA VAL A 23 -3.34 9.39 -11.33
C VAL A 23 -1.96 9.57 -10.67
N ASN A 24 -0.87 9.46 -11.43
CA ASN A 24 0.45 9.80 -10.90
C ASN A 24 0.50 11.29 -10.54
N ILE A 25 0.70 11.61 -9.27
CA ILE A 25 0.58 12.96 -8.74
C ILE A 25 1.64 13.23 -7.68
N GLN A 26 2.22 14.42 -7.75
CA GLN A 26 3.23 14.90 -6.81
C GLN A 26 2.59 15.44 -5.53
N LEU A 27 3.31 15.34 -4.40
CA LEU A 27 2.87 15.82 -3.09
C LEU A 27 2.31 17.24 -3.11
N GLN A 28 2.97 18.17 -3.81
CA GLN A 28 2.54 19.57 -3.89
C GLN A 28 1.14 19.72 -4.50
N ASN A 29 0.79 18.87 -5.46
CA ASN A 29 -0.53 18.88 -6.08
C ASN A 29 -1.57 18.20 -5.18
N CYS A 30 -1.19 17.13 -4.47
CA CYS A 30 -2.06 16.52 -3.45
C CYS A 30 -2.43 17.52 -2.36
N LEU A 31 -1.47 18.29 -1.84
CA LEU A 31 -1.69 19.34 -0.85
C LEU A 31 -2.66 20.42 -1.37
N LYS A 32 -2.49 20.85 -2.63
CA LYS A 32 -3.41 21.81 -3.26
C LYS A 32 -4.83 21.25 -3.34
N ILE A 33 -4.99 20.04 -3.89
CA ILE A 33 -6.29 19.39 -4.06
C ILE A 33 -7.00 19.23 -2.71
N ILE A 34 -6.33 18.63 -1.72
CA ILE A 34 -6.90 18.41 -0.40
C ILE A 34 -7.18 19.75 0.30
N GLY A 35 -6.32 20.75 0.14
CA GLY A 35 -6.56 22.11 0.63
C GLY A 35 -7.80 22.76 0.02
N TYR A 36 -8.07 22.56 -1.28
CA TYR A 36 -9.32 23.01 -1.91
C TYR A 36 -10.53 22.26 -1.35
N LEU A 37 -10.45 20.93 -1.25
CA LEU A 37 -11.53 20.10 -0.71
C LEU A 37 -11.88 20.48 0.74
N ARG A 38 -10.88 20.76 1.59
CA ARG A 38 -11.08 21.29 2.96
C ARG A 38 -11.88 22.60 2.96
N ARG A 39 -11.52 23.54 2.10
CA ARG A 39 -12.23 24.84 1.98
C ARG A 39 -13.67 24.70 1.46
N THR A 40 -14.04 23.55 0.88
CA THR A 40 -15.43 23.32 0.51
C THR A 40 -16.33 23.02 1.70
N ASP A 41 -15.78 22.69 2.88
CA ASP A 41 -16.52 22.33 4.10
C ASP A 41 -17.57 21.21 3.91
N LYS A 42 -17.46 20.45 2.81
CA LYS A 42 -18.36 19.35 2.45
C LYS A 42 -17.95 18.03 3.10
N PHE A 43 -16.68 17.90 3.45
CA PHE A 43 -16.09 16.66 3.96
C PHE A 43 -15.40 16.93 5.28
N THR A 44 -15.60 16.03 6.23
CA THR A 44 -14.80 15.92 7.44
C THR A 44 -13.36 15.51 7.11
N GLU A 45 -12.45 15.76 8.04
CA GLU A 45 -11.05 15.33 7.92
C GLU A 45 -10.91 13.80 7.72
N THR A 46 -11.75 13.01 8.39
CA THR A 46 -11.82 11.55 8.25
C THR A 46 -12.27 11.16 6.84
N GLU A 47 -13.30 11.80 6.29
CA GLU A 47 -13.75 11.54 4.92
C GLU A 47 -12.69 11.92 3.88
N LEU A 48 -11.94 13.01 4.09
CA LEU A 48 -10.84 13.39 3.21
C LEU A 48 -9.72 12.36 3.20
N ARG A 49 -9.35 11.78 4.36
CA ARG A 49 -8.37 10.69 4.46
C ARG A 49 -8.82 9.46 3.68
N ILE A 50 -10.06 9.03 3.91
CA ILE A 50 -10.64 7.86 3.24
C ILE A 50 -10.68 8.09 1.73
N LYS A 51 -11.15 9.26 1.28
CA LYS A 51 -11.20 9.60 -0.14
C LYS A 51 -9.81 9.63 -0.77
N PHE A 52 -8.83 10.24 -0.09
CA PHE A 52 -7.45 10.24 -0.55
C PHE A 52 -6.94 8.80 -0.73
N LEU A 53 -7.00 7.98 0.31
CA LEU A 53 -6.51 6.59 0.24
C LEU A 53 -7.27 5.76 -0.79
N THR A 54 -8.58 5.94 -0.91
CA THR A 54 -9.40 5.25 -1.93
C THR A 54 -8.94 5.62 -3.34
N SER A 55 -8.76 6.90 -3.64
CA SER A 55 -8.26 7.34 -4.95
C SER A 55 -6.84 6.83 -5.24
N ARG A 56 -5.94 6.87 -4.24
CA ARG A 56 -4.57 6.36 -4.39
C ARG A 56 -4.53 4.84 -4.57
N ASP A 57 -5.40 4.10 -3.86
CA ASP A 57 -5.50 2.66 -3.97
C ASP A 57 -6.05 2.22 -5.34
N GLN A 58 -7.05 2.93 -5.86
CA GLN A 58 -7.58 2.69 -7.21
C GLN A 58 -6.47 2.85 -8.26
N TRP A 59 -5.68 3.92 -8.16
CA TRP A 59 -4.55 4.16 -9.06
C TRP A 59 -3.45 3.09 -8.95
N LEU A 60 -3.04 2.73 -7.73
CA LEU A 60 -2.05 1.67 -7.54
C LEU A 60 -2.55 0.33 -8.08
N SER A 61 -3.82 0.01 -7.81
CA SER A 61 -4.44 -1.22 -8.27
C SER A 61 -4.54 -1.28 -9.80
N SER A 62 -4.81 -0.15 -10.48
CA SER A 62 -4.79 -0.11 -11.95
C SER A 62 -3.39 -0.36 -12.50
N MET A 63 -2.35 0.25 -11.91
CA MET A 63 -0.96 0.00 -12.33
C MET A 63 -0.55 -1.47 -12.16
N ILE A 64 -0.89 -2.09 -11.02
CA ILE A 64 -0.59 -3.50 -10.78
C ILE A 64 -1.33 -4.39 -11.78
N LYS A 65 -2.60 -4.08 -12.09
CA LYS A 65 -3.42 -4.86 -13.04
C LYS A 65 -2.88 -4.82 -14.48
N GLU A 66 -2.16 -3.76 -14.85
CA GLU A 66 -1.54 -3.63 -16.18
C GLU A 66 -0.26 -4.46 -16.33
N ILE A 67 0.30 -5.00 -15.24
CA ILE A 67 1.50 -5.83 -15.29
C ILE A 67 1.17 -7.18 -15.95
N PRO A 68 1.84 -7.57 -17.04
CA PRO A 68 1.57 -8.85 -17.70
C PRO A 68 1.89 -10.04 -16.78
N ALA A 69 0.91 -10.92 -16.57
CA ALA A 69 1.03 -12.08 -15.68
C ALA A 69 1.48 -13.38 -16.38
N ASN A 70 1.84 -13.32 -17.66
CA ASN A 70 2.19 -14.50 -18.47
C ASN A 70 3.43 -15.24 -17.93
N ASN A 71 4.48 -14.49 -17.60
CA ASN A 71 5.70 -15.03 -17.00
C ASN A 71 5.69 -14.66 -15.50
N PRO A 72 5.60 -15.64 -14.58
CA PRO A 72 5.45 -15.36 -13.16
C PRO A 72 6.65 -14.63 -12.57
N LEU A 73 7.87 -14.91 -13.01
CA LEU A 73 9.08 -14.26 -12.52
C LEU A 73 9.15 -12.77 -12.94
N ILE A 74 8.80 -12.49 -14.21
CA ILE A 74 8.74 -11.10 -14.71
C ILE A 74 7.61 -10.35 -14.01
N HIS A 75 6.45 -10.99 -13.83
CA HIS A 75 5.31 -10.40 -13.16
C HIS A 75 5.66 -10.01 -11.72
N ILE A 76 6.17 -10.94 -10.90
CA ILE A 76 6.48 -10.64 -9.50
C ILE A 76 7.59 -9.61 -9.34
N THR A 77 8.62 -9.64 -10.20
CA THR A 77 9.68 -8.61 -10.21
C THR A 77 9.09 -7.23 -10.40
N LYS A 78 8.18 -7.07 -11.38
CA LYS A 78 7.51 -5.79 -11.62
C LYS A 78 6.57 -5.41 -10.47
N VAL A 79 5.82 -6.36 -9.92
CA VAL A 79 4.92 -6.12 -8.79
C VAL A 79 5.70 -5.65 -7.55
N ILE A 80 6.87 -6.22 -7.25
CA ILE A 80 7.76 -5.80 -6.16
C ILE A 80 8.14 -4.32 -6.35
N GLU A 81 8.68 -3.97 -7.53
CA GLU A 81 9.14 -2.61 -7.81
C GLU A 81 7.99 -1.59 -7.79
N THR A 82 6.86 -1.92 -8.42
CA THR A 82 5.67 -1.06 -8.45
C THR A 82 5.12 -0.83 -7.04
N ASN A 83 5.00 -1.86 -6.20
CA ASN A 83 4.53 -1.68 -4.82
C ASN A 83 5.53 -0.87 -3.99
N ARG A 84 6.84 -1.17 -4.09
CA ARG A 84 7.88 -0.47 -3.31
C ARG A 84 7.82 1.03 -3.51
N VAL A 85 7.84 1.48 -4.76
CA VAL A 85 7.85 2.91 -5.09
C VAL A 85 6.52 3.55 -4.66
N ASN A 86 5.40 2.98 -5.09
CA ASN A 86 4.13 3.68 -4.97
C ASN A 86 3.52 3.61 -3.57
N LEU A 87 3.70 2.52 -2.82
CA LEU A 87 3.23 2.48 -1.42
C LEU A 87 4.01 3.47 -0.55
N PHE A 88 5.33 3.56 -0.73
CA PHE A 88 6.14 4.55 -0.01
C PHE A 88 5.62 5.97 -0.26
N ASP A 89 5.42 6.31 -1.53
CA ASP A 89 4.96 7.63 -1.94
C ASP A 89 3.57 7.93 -1.39
N ILE A 90 2.62 6.99 -1.49
CA ILE A 90 1.26 7.21 -0.97
C ILE A 90 1.28 7.43 0.54
N ILE A 91 2.06 6.64 1.29
CA ILE A 91 2.11 6.73 2.76
C ILE A 91 2.79 8.02 3.20
N THR A 92 3.90 8.40 2.56
CA THR A 92 4.59 9.66 2.86
C THR A 92 3.74 10.86 2.48
N GLN A 93 3.02 10.82 1.35
CA GLN A 93 2.07 11.85 0.96
C GLN A 93 0.93 11.97 1.96
N TYR A 94 0.32 10.84 2.36
CA TYR A 94 -0.74 10.82 3.36
C TYR A 94 -0.29 11.52 4.64
N ARG A 95 0.86 11.10 5.18
CA ARG A 95 1.42 11.67 6.42
C ARG A 95 1.67 13.17 6.27
N ALA A 96 2.24 13.61 5.16
CA ALA A 96 2.50 15.03 4.93
C ALA A 96 1.20 15.87 4.82
N ILE A 97 0.12 15.32 4.28
CA ILE A 97 -1.16 16.03 4.08
C ILE A 97 -2.00 16.11 5.36
N PHE A 98 -1.86 15.12 6.25
CA PHE A 98 -2.70 14.95 7.44
C PHE A 98 -1.91 15.09 8.77
N ALA A 99 -0.62 15.48 8.71
CA ALA A 99 0.29 15.62 9.85
C ALA A 99 -0.25 16.51 11.00
N ASP A 100 -0.98 17.58 10.68
CA ASP A 100 -1.47 18.55 11.68
C ASP A 100 -2.50 17.96 12.65
N THR A 101 -3.02 16.77 12.34
CA THR A 101 -3.96 16.00 13.17
C THR A 101 -3.28 14.86 13.94
N ASP A 102 -2.05 14.51 13.59
CA ASP A 102 -1.27 13.43 14.19
C ASP A 102 -0.23 13.98 15.20
N GLN A 103 -0.56 15.00 16.00
CA GLN A 103 0.41 15.59 16.94
C GLN A 103 0.97 14.54 17.94
N ILE A 104 2.14 14.02 17.55
CA ILE A 104 3.26 13.49 18.34
C ILE A 104 2.88 12.40 19.35
N VAL A 105 2.71 11.17 18.86
CA VAL A 105 3.09 10.01 19.66
C VAL A 105 4.51 9.59 19.23
N PRO A 106 5.53 9.67 20.11
CA PRO A 106 6.87 9.21 19.80
C PRO A 106 6.86 7.76 19.29
N GLN A 107 7.60 7.53 18.21
CA GLN A 107 7.65 6.33 17.37
C GLN A 107 8.08 5.02 18.10
N HIS A 108 8.26 5.07 19.43
CA HIS A 108 8.69 3.96 20.28
C HIS A 108 7.56 3.27 21.08
N TYR A 109 6.32 3.80 21.07
CA TYR A 109 5.24 3.24 21.90
C TYR A 109 4.13 2.48 21.13
N THR A 110 4.15 2.41 19.80
CA THR A 110 3.05 1.78 19.05
C THR A 110 3.14 0.26 18.89
N TYR A 111 4.13 -0.41 19.48
CA TYR A 111 4.24 -1.88 19.37
C TYR A 111 3.72 -2.66 20.60
N TYR A 112 3.46 -2.00 21.73
CA TYR A 112 2.80 -2.61 22.90
C TYR A 112 1.85 -1.59 23.55
N GLY A 113 0.54 -1.72 23.31
CA GLY A 113 -0.43 -0.75 23.84
C GLY A 113 -1.88 -1.19 23.78
N LEU A 114 -2.15 -2.49 23.98
CA LEU A 114 -3.49 -2.98 24.35
C LEU A 114 -3.65 -2.82 25.87
N THR A 115 -3.70 -1.57 26.35
CA THR A 115 -4.14 -1.28 27.73
C THR A 115 -4.96 -0.01 27.74
N THR A 116 -6.24 -0.19 28.00
CA THR A 116 -7.17 0.80 28.53
C THR A 116 -6.52 1.63 29.64
N GLN A 117 -6.49 2.95 29.48
CA GLN A 117 -6.84 3.86 30.57
C GLN A 117 -7.11 5.27 30.01
N SER A 118 -8.38 5.61 30.06
CA SER A 118 -8.91 6.96 29.97
C SER A 118 -8.35 7.82 31.10
N THR A 119 -7.72 8.94 30.75
CA THR A 119 -7.66 10.11 31.64
C THR A 119 -8.14 11.32 30.87
N GLY A 120 -9.13 11.99 31.48
CA GLY A 120 -10.02 12.99 30.91
C GLY A 120 -9.36 14.10 30.11
N GLY A 121 -9.97 14.38 28.96
CA GLY A 121 -9.72 15.53 28.10
C GLY A 121 -10.48 15.31 26.80
N SER A 122 -11.39 16.20 26.47
CA SER A 122 -12.30 16.15 25.33
C SER A 122 -11.55 15.90 23.99
N GLY A 123 -11.48 14.65 23.53
CA GLY A 123 -10.63 14.32 22.37
C GLY A 123 -10.76 12.89 21.85
N GLY A 124 -11.97 12.40 21.60
CA GLY A 124 -12.19 11.09 20.97
C GLY A 124 -11.77 10.97 19.49
N ARG A 125 -10.85 11.83 19.01
CA ARG A 125 -10.47 11.96 17.59
C ARG A 125 -9.10 11.35 17.24
N ASP A 126 -8.24 11.06 18.23
CA ASP A 126 -6.82 10.81 17.92
C ASP A 126 -6.48 9.32 17.70
N PHE A 127 -7.32 8.37 18.17
CA PHE A 127 -7.06 6.93 17.98
C PHE A 127 -7.53 6.41 16.61
N THR A 128 -8.55 7.02 16.02
CA THR A 128 -9.14 6.59 14.74
C THR A 128 -8.29 6.98 13.53
N ASP A 129 -7.56 8.08 13.62
CA ASP A 129 -6.90 8.70 12.46
C ASP A 129 -5.66 7.92 12.02
N GLY A 130 -4.77 7.59 12.96
CA GLY A 130 -3.64 6.69 12.71
C GLY A 130 -4.08 5.26 12.34
N ALA A 131 -5.25 4.81 12.83
CA ALA A 131 -5.77 3.49 12.49
C ALA A 131 -6.11 3.36 11.00
N ILE A 132 -6.63 4.41 10.35
CA ILE A 132 -7.02 4.37 8.93
C ILE A 132 -5.83 4.04 8.04
N ILE A 133 -4.72 4.77 8.17
CA ILE A 133 -3.53 4.53 7.36
C ILE A 133 -2.90 3.17 7.70
N ASN A 134 -2.82 2.80 8.97
CA ASN A 134 -2.21 1.53 9.38
C ASN A 134 -3.02 0.32 8.87
N SER A 135 -4.35 0.38 8.95
CA SER A 135 -5.23 -0.66 8.39
C SER A 135 -5.09 -0.76 6.88
N TRP A 136 -5.00 0.37 6.17
CA TRP A 136 -4.79 0.37 4.73
C TRP A 136 -3.42 -0.22 4.36
N VAL A 137 -2.34 0.18 5.05
CA VAL A 137 -0.99 -0.36 4.80
C VAL A 137 -0.94 -1.86 5.04
N LEU A 138 -1.53 -2.35 6.15
CA LEU A 138 -1.61 -3.78 6.44
C LEU A 138 -2.36 -4.53 5.33
N PHE A 139 -3.48 -3.98 4.86
CA PHE A 139 -4.24 -4.56 3.75
C PHE A 139 -3.38 -4.66 2.47
N LYS A 140 -2.63 -3.61 2.12
CA LYS A 140 -1.74 -3.62 0.94
C LYS A 140 -0.59 -4.61 1.07
N VAL A 141 0.03 -4.69 2.25
CA VAL A 141 1.09 -5.68 2.52
C VAL A 141 0.57 -7.09 2.37
N ASN A 142 -0.60 -7.42 2.93
CA ASN A 142 -1.19 -8.75 2.79
C ASN A 142 -1.51 -9.08 1.32
N GLN A 143 -2.10 -8.14 0.58
CA GLN A 143 -2.38 -8.33 -0.85
C GLN A 143 -1.08 -8.59 -1.66
N PHE A 144 -0.01 -7.87 -1.32
CA PHE A 144 1.30 -8.10 -1.93
C PHE A 144 1.86 -9.48 -1.59
N LEU A 145 1.82 -9.89 -0.31
CA LEU A 145 2.31 -11.20 0.15
C LEU A 145 1.56 -12.35 -0.51
N ASP A 146 0.25 -12.23 -0.71
CA ASP A 146 -0.55 -13.23 -1.42
C ASP A 146 -0.18 -13.32 -2.90
N THR A 147 0.09 -12.19 -3.55
CA THR A 147 0.57 -12.14 -4.94
C THR A 147 1.95 -12.79 -5.05
N LEU A 148 2.87 -12.45 -4.15
CA LEU A 148 4.20 -13.05 -4.06
C LEU A 148 4.12 -14.56 -3.91
N ARG A 149 3.31 -15.05 -2.96
CA ARG A 149 3.12 -16.49 -2.74
C ARG A 149 2.58 -17.18 -3.99
N ALA A 150 1.61 -16.57 -4.68
CA ALA A 150 1.02 -17.13 -5.89
C ALA A 150 2.05 -17.22 -7.03
N ASP A 151 2.80 -16.16 -7.31
CA ASP A 151 3.76 -16.15 -8.41
C ASP A 151 4.99 -17.00 -8.13
N VAL A 152 5.50 -17.01 -6.90
CA VAL A 152 6.61 -17.89 -6.52
C VAL A 152 6.21 -19.35 -6.69
N LYS A 153 5.00 -19.72 -6.25
CA LYS A 153 4.46 -21.07 -6.48
C LYS A 153 4.31 -21.39 -7.97
N ARG A 154 3.90 -20.42 -8.79
CA ARG A 154 3.84 -20.58 -10.26
C ARG A 154 5.23 -20.75 -10.86
N CYS A 155 6.25 -20.05 -10.38
CA CYS A 155 7.63 -20.24 -10.82
C CYS A 155 8.11 -21.67 -10.55
N VAL A 156 7.84 -22.19 -9.35
CA VAL A 156 8.28 -23.55 -8.95
C VAL A 156 7.48 -24.65 -9.67
N ASN A 157 6.17 -24.46 -9.84
CA ASN A 157 5.29 -25.50 -10.39
C ASN A 157 5.23 -25.55 -11.92
N ASN A 158 5.73 -24.53 -12.62
CA ASN A 158 5.78 -24.52 -14.07
C ASN A 158 6.65 -25.68 -14.59
N GLU A 159 6.27 -26.28 -15.71
CA GLU A 159 7.07 -27.30 -16.42
C GLU A 159 8.48 -26.79 -16.77
N PHE A 160 8.60 -25.52 -17.10
CA PHE A 160 9.87 -24.82 -17.36
C PHE A 160 10.37 -24.06 -16.13
N GLY A 161 9.90 -24.42 -14.93
CA GLY A 161 10.16 -23.72 -13.68
C GLY A 161 11.64 -23.72 -13.27
N HIS A 162 12.41 -24.72 -13.71
CA HIS A 162 13.85 -24.78 -13.49
C HIS A 162 14.62 -23.63 -14.16
N TYR A 163 14.04 -22.98 -15.18
CA TYR A 163 14.58 -21.78 -15.82
C TYR A 163 14.19 -20.47 -15.13
N TYR A 164 13.33 -20.50 -14.11
CA TYR A 164 13.03 -19.33 -13.30
C TYR A 164 13.98 -19.26 -12.10
N PRO A 165 14.98 -18.34 -12.08
CA PRO A 165 15.82 -18.11 -10.93
C PRO A 165 15.05 -17.32 -9.86
N ILE A 166 14.32 -18.01 -8.99
CA ILE A 166 13.54 -17.39 -7.89
C ILE A 166 14.44 -16.66 -6.89
N GLU A 167 15.73 -16.96 -6.87
CA GLU A 167 16.75 -16.30 -6.05
C GLU A 167 16.90 -14.82 -6.44
N SER A 168 16.65 -14.50 -7.71
CA SER A 168 16.76 -13.13 -8.25
C SER A 168 15.79 -12.13 -7.61
N ILE A 169 14.69 -12.61 -7.02
CA ILE A 169 13.69 -11.75 -6.37
C ILE A 169 13.91 -11.59 -4.87
N VAL A 170 14.81 -12.37 -4.25
CA VAL A 170 15.05 -12.37 -2.80
C VAL A 170 15.56 -11.01 -2.34
N GLU A 171 16.63 -10.51 -2.93
CA GLU A 171 17.18 -9.21 -2.54
C GLU A 171 16.17 -8.06 -2.80
N PRO A 172 15.52 -7.95 -3.98
CA PRO A 172 14.48 -6.95 -4.22
C PRO A 172 13.32 -6.98 -3.22
N VAL A 173 12.80 -8.16 -2.87
CA VAL A 173 11.63 -8.26 -1.98
C VAL A 173 11.99 -7.96 -0.53
N PHE A 174 13.18 -8.36 -0.06
CA PHE A 174 13.66 -7.99 1.26
C PHE A 174 14.02 -6.51 1.35
N TYR A 175 14.59 -5.93 0.29
CA TYR A 175 14.82 -4.51 0.21
C TYR A 175 13.51 -3.72 0.24
N PHE A 176 12.46 -4.20 -0.44
CA PHE A 176 11.13 -3.62 -0.33
C PHE A 176 10.62 -3.67 1.13
N GLY A 177 10.66 -4.82 1.79
CA GLY A 177 10.28 -4.93 3.21
C GLY A 177 11.09 -3.99 4.12
N LEU A 178 12.41 -3.89 3.89
CA LEU A 178 13.28 -2.97 4.61
C LEU A 178 12.90 -1.51 4.37
N SER A 179 12.59 -1.13 3.13
CA SER A 179 12.18 0.25 2.81
C SER A 179 10.90 0.67 3.55
N MET A 180 10.00 -0.29 3.81
CA MET A 180 8.77 -0.07 4.59
C MET A 180 9.01 -0.03 6.11
N SER A 181 10.15 -0.50 6.62
CA SER A 181 10.48 -0.39 8.04
C SER A 181 10.55 1.06 8.54
N ARG A 182 11.00 1.98 7.67
CA ARG A 182 11.08 3.43 7.95
C ARG A 182 9.72 4.05 8.25
N ILE A 183 8.65 3.44 7.76
CA ILE A 183 7.28 3.87 7.96
C ILE A 183 6.50 2.94 8.90
N GLY A 184 7.18 2.01 9.60
CA GLY A 184 6.57 1.12 10.60
C GLY A 184 5.85 -0.09 10.03
N ALA A 185 6.09 -0.46 8.77
CA ALA A 185 5.42 -1.57 8.08
C ALA A 185 6.44 -2.63 7.61
N ASP A 186 7.32 -3.07 8.49
CA ASP A 186 8.29 -4.13 8.18
C ASP A 186 7.58 -5.49 8.06
N PHE A 187 7.62 -6.07 6.87
CA PHE A 187 7.03 -7.38 6.58
C PHE A 187 8.07 -8.46 6.22
N ARG A 188 9.37 -8.19 6.42
CA ARG A 188 10.42 -9.17 6.14
C ARG A 188 10.25 -10.50 6.88
N PRO A 189 9.78 -10.54 8.15
CA PRO A 189 9.50 -11.82 8.82
C PRO A 189 8.51 -12.71 8.07
N GLN A 190 7.53 -12.12 7.38
CA GLN A 190 6.52 -12.82 6.59
C GLN A 190 7.06 -13.34 5.25
N LEU A 191 8.18 -12.79 4.77
CA LEU A 191 8.85 -13.26 3.55
C LEU A 191 9.57 -14.59 3.77
N ILE A 192 10.13 -14.79 4.97
CA ILE A 192 10.92 -15.98 5.32
C ILE A 192 10.20 -17.29 4.97
N PRO A 193 8.97 -17.56 5.47
CA PRO A 193 8.28 -18.81 5.15
C PRO A 193 8.00 -18.94 3.65
N ILE A 194 7.62 -17.86 2.96
CA ILE A 194 7.31 -17.89 1.52
C ILE A 194 8.52 -18.33 0.69
N ILE A 195 9.70 -17.79 1.00
CA ILE A 195 10.93 -18.11 0.27
C ILE A 195 11.44 -19.50 0.64
N ASN A 196 11.42 -19.87 1.93
CA ASN A 196 11.87 -21.19 2.37
C ASN A 196 11.02 -22.32 1.76
N ASP A 197 9.70 -22.18 1.79
CA ASP A 197 8.78 -23.16 1.20
C ASP A 197 9.06 -23.32 -0.30
N ALA A 198 9.28 -22.22 -1.01
CA ALA A 198 9.57 -22.24 -2.44
C ALA A 198 10.90 -22.94 -2.79
N ILE A 199 11.95 -22.69 -2.01
CA ILE A 199 13.26 -23.33 -2.20
C ILE A 199 13.15 -24.83 -1.89
N ALA A 200 12.45 -25.20 -0.81
CA ALA A 200 12.23 -26.59 -0.43
C ALA A 200 11.45 -27.35 -1.50
N ASP A 201 10.35 -26.78 -2.00
CA ASP A 201 9.53 -27.37 -3.07
C ASP A 201 10.34 -27.56 -4.36
N ARG A 202 11.16 -26.56 -4.73
CA ARG A 202 12.03 -26.63 -5.90
C ARG A 202 13.07 -27.74 -5.76
N PHE A 203 13.72 -27.83 -4.61
CA PHE A 203 14.71 -28.87 -4.33
C PHE A 203 14.09 -30.27 -4.42
N ALA A 204 12.94 -30.49 -3.77
CA ALA A 204 12.24 -31.77 -3.80
C ALA A 204 11.90 -32.22 -5.23
N ARG A 205 11.46 -31.28 -6.09
CA ARG A 205 11.18 -31.56 -7.51
C ARG A 205 12.42 -31.96 -8.29
N VAL A 206 13.50 -31.19 -8.20
CA VAL A 206 14.76 -31.49 -8.92
C VAL A 206 15.31 -32.85 -8.51
N VAL A 207 15.24 -33.20 -7.22
CA VAL A 207 15.66 -34.53 -6.74
C VAL A 207 14.77 -35.63 -7.32
N ALA A 208 13.45 -35.45 -7.33
CA ALA A 208 12.53 -36.42 -7.91
C ALA A 208 12.78 -36.65 -9.41
N GLU A 209 13.00 -35.57 -10.17
CA GLU A 209 13.33 -35.63 -11.61
C GLU A 209 14.68 -36.32 -11.87
N SER A 210 15.66 -36.15 -10.98
CA SER A 210 17.00 -36.74 -11.13
C SER A 210 17.08 -38.21 -10.70
N THR A 211 16.03 -38.74 -10.05
CA THR A 211 15.96 -40.13 -9.56
C THR A 211 15.16 -41.04 -10.51
N HIS A 212 14.61 -40.49 -11.59
CA HIS A 212 13.93 -41.21 -12.67
C HIS A 212 14.79 -41.28 -13.93
#